data_AF-T1AVS3-F1
#
_entry.id   AF-T1AVS3-F1
#
_cell.length_a   1.000
_cell.length_b   1.000
_cell.length_c   1.000
_cell.angle_alpha   90.00
_cell.angle_beta   90.00
_cell.angle_gamma   90.00
#
_symmetry.space_group_name_H-M   'P 1'
#
loop_
_entity.id
_entity.type
_entity.pdbx_description
1 polymer ?
#
loop_
_entity_poly.entity_id
_entity_poly.type
_entity_poly.pdbx_seq_one_letter_code
_entity_poly.pdbx_strand_id
1 'polypeptide(L)'
;AYVRHRLRVAGATTEIFSRGALRKIHRLSGGVPRVINILCDRALLGGYSLDRHRITSALVRQAAREVFGRRSRRGWVTWTAAATLILLAATTLTLWRLEPAMWRSTPAPAPIGRPVMQPDAPAPRPVKIKPTLAGLLDRYKSETTRQAAYAKLFNLWNLRDIHGDPASGPGPCVQAAQHGLSCL
;
A
#
# COMPACT_ATOMS: atom_id res chain seq x y z
N ALA A 1 -26.73 13.07 -18.04
CA ALA A 1 -27.48 14.01 -17.18
C ALA A 1 -26.57 14.72 -16.17
N TYR A 2 -25.87 13.97 -15.30
CA TYR A 2 -25.04 14.50 -14.20
C TYR A 2 -24.10 15.68 -14.55
N VAL A 3 -23.19 15.53 -15.53
CA VAL A 3 -22.21 16.58 -15.88
C VAL A 3 -22.90 17.89 -16.29
N ARG A 4 -23.95 17.82 -17.11
CA ARG A 4 -24.71 19.00 -17.54
C ARG A 4 -25.39 19.71 -16.36
N HIS A 5 -25.94 18.94 -15.43
CA HIS A 5 -26.54 19.50 -14.22
C HIS A 5 -25.49 20.25 -13.38
N ARG A 6 -24.33 19.61 -13.12
CA ARG A 6 -23.22 20.23 -12.36
C ARG A 6 -22.71 21.51 -13.02
N LEU A 7 -22.58 21.52 -14.35
CA LEU A 7 -22.16 22.71 -15.08
C LEU A 7 -23.20 23.83 -15.01
N ARG A 8 -24.50 23.50 -15.07
CA ARG A 8 -25.58 24.48 -14.92
C ARG A 8 -25.60 25.10 -13.53
N VAL A 9 -25.39 24.30 -12.48
CA VAL A 9 -25.24 24.78 -11.10
C VAL A 9 -24.03 25.71 -10.97
N ALA A 10 -22.95 25.44 -11.72
CA ALA A 10 -21.78 26.30 -11.79
C ALA A 10 -21.95 27.53 -12.71
N GLY A 11 -23.15 27.78 -13.25
CA GLY A 11 -23.45 28.95 -14.08
C GLY A 11 -23.12 28.80 -15.57
N ALA A 12 -22.78 27.61 -16.05
CA ALA A 12 -22.51 27.41 -17.48
C ALA A 12 -23.79 27.58 -18.31
N THR A 13 -23.75 28.51 -19.26
CA THR A 13 -24.85 28.80 -20.21
C THR A 13 -24.70 28.04 -21.52
N THR A 14 -23.52 27.50 -21.82
CA THR A 14 -23.19 26.81 -23.08
C THR A 14 -22.76 25.36 -22.86
N GLU A 15 -22.82 24.54 -23.92
CA GLU A 15 -22.31 23.17 -23.88
C GLU A 15 -20.77 23.13 -23.96
N ILE A 16 -20.13 23.16 -22.79
CA ILE A 16 -18.66 23.09 -22.67
C ILE A 16 -18.10 21.74 -23.16
N PHE A 17 -18.80 20.63 -22.91
CA PHE A 17 -18.38 19.30 -23.35
C PHE A 17 -19.13 18.84 -24.59
N SER A 18 -18.40 18.38 -25.61
CA SER A 18 -19.01 17.72 -26.76
C SER A 18 -19.69 16.39 -26.37
N ARG A 19 -20.67 15.93 -27.16
CA ARG A 19 -21.33 14.62 -26.95
C ARG A 19 -20.32 13.47 -26.91
N GLY A 20 -19.28 13.52 -27.74
CA GLY A 20 -18.19 12.55 -27.74
C GLY A 20 -17.36 12.55 -26.45
N ALA A 21 -17.11 13.74 -25.89
CA ALA A 21 -16.43 13.88 -24.61
C ALA A 21 -17.26 13.28 -23.46
N LEU A 22 -18.56 13.58 -23.39
CA LEU A 22 -19.46 13.04 -22.37
C LEU A 22 -19.54 11.50 -22.40
N ARG A 23 -19.65 10.89 -23.59
CA ARG A 23 -19.62 9.43 -23.74
C ARG A 23 -18.30 8.83 -23.27
N LYS A 24 -17.19 9.51 -23.53
CA LYS A 24 -15.85 9.06 -23.13
C LYS A 24 -15.68 9.15 -21.60
N ILE A 25 -16.12 10.25 -20.99
CA ILE A 25 -16.11 10.44 -19.53
C ILE A 25 -16.94 9.35 -18.86
N HIS A 26 -18.16 9.09 -19.32
CA HIS A 26 -19.02 8.04 -18.76
C HIS A 26 -18.34 6.67 -18.82
N ARG A 27 -17.77 6.31 -19.97
CA ARG A 27 -17.07 5.03 -20.14
C ARG A 27 -15.85 4.88 -19.24
N LEU A 28 -15.04 5.93 -19.11
CA LEU A 28 -13.80 5.90 -18.32
C LEU A 28 -14.06 5.94 -16.82
N SER A 29 -15.15 6.58 -16.40
CA SER A 29 -15.53 6.69 -14.99
C SER A 29 -16.40 5.54 -14.49
N GLY A 30 -17.00 4.73 -15.37
CA GLY A 30 -18.00 3.73 -15.00
C GLY A 30 -19.26 4.35 -14.39
N GLY A 31 -19.52 5.65 -14.63
CA GLY A 31 -20.63 6.38 -14.02
C GLY A 31 -20.37 6.87 -12.60
N VAL A 32 -19.19 6.62 -12.01
CA VAL A 32 -18.87 7.02 -10.63
C VAL A 32 -18.70 8.54 -10.52
N PRO A 33 -19.54 9.27 -9.76
CA PRO A 33 -19.54 10.74 -9.72
C PRO A 33 -18.19 11.36 -9.36
N ARG A 34 -17.47 10.77 -8.40
CA ARG A 34 -16.13 11.24 -8.00
C ARG A 34 -15.12 11.17 -9.13
N VAL A 35 -15.12 10.08 -9.91
CA VAL A 35 -14.20 9.89 -11.04
C VAL A 35 -14.59 10.79 -12.20
N ILE A 36 -15.89 10.98 -12.43
CA ILE A 36 -16.40 11.96 -13.41
C ILE A 36 -15.86 13.34 -13.11
N ASN A 37 -15.96 13.82 -11.87
CA ASN A 37 -15.51 15.15 -11.49
C ASN A 37 -14.00 15.32 -11.75
N ILE A 38 -13.17 14.36 -11.29
CA ILE A 38 -11.71 14.41 -11.50
C ILE A 38 -11.36 14.49 -12.99
N LEU A 39 -12.02 13.69 -13.84
CA LEU A 39 -11.81 13.73 -15.29
C LEU A 39 -12.26 15.04 -15.92
N CYS A 40 -13.41 15.57 -15.49
CA CYS A 40 -13.94 16.85 -15.97
C CYS A 40 -13.00 17.99 -15.61
N ASP A 41 -12.57 18.09 -14.35
CA ASP A 41 -11.69 19.17 -13.88
C ASP A 41 -10.38 19.17 -14.64
N ARG A 42 -9.79 17.99 -14.85
CA ARG A 42 -8.53 17.87 -15.60
C ARG A 42 -8.69 18.16 -17.08
N ALA A 43 -9.82 17.78 -17.68
CA ALA A 43 -10.13 18.11 -19.07
C ALA A 43 -10.42 19.61 -19.26
N LEU A 44 -11.09 20.25 -18.30
CA LEU A 44 -11.35 21.69 -18.31
C LEU A 44 -10.04 22.48 -18.19
N LEU A 45 -9.16 22.08 -17.28
CA LEU A 45 -7.84 22.70 -17.14
C LEU A 45 -7.03 22.58 -18.44
N GLY A 46 -6.97 21.39 -19.03
CA GLY A 46 -6.29 21.19 -20.32
C GLY A 46 -6.92 21.97 -21.47
N GLY A 47 -8.25 22.13 -21.48
CA GLY A 47 -8.96 22.98 -22.44
C GLY A 47 -8.60 24.46 -22.27
N TYR A 48 -8.58 24.96 -21.03
CA TYR A 48 -8.18 26.32 -20.71
C TYR A 48 -6.74 26.61 -21.14
N SER A 49 -5.79 25.72 -20.83
CA SER A 49 -4.39 25.89 -21.24
C SER A 49 -4.16 25.91 -22.75
N LEU A 50 -5.10 25.34 -23.52
CA LEU A 50 -5.05 25.30 -24.99
C LEU A 50 -6.00 26.32 -25.65
N ASP A 51 -6.55 27.24 -24.86
CA ASP A 51 -7.54 28.24 -25.27
C ASP A 51 -8.72 27.62 -26.05
N ARG A 52 -9.24 26.50 -25.54
CA ARG A 52 -10.37 25.77 -26.12
C ARG A 52 -11.61 25.93 -25.26
N HIS A 53 -12.60 26.64 -25.79
CA HIS A 53 -13.92 26.76 -25.15
C HIS A 53 -14.77 25.49 -25.19
N ARG A 54 -14.41 24.50 -26.02
CA ARG A 54 -15.15 23.24 -26.16
C ARG A 54 -14.25 22.02 -25.94
N ILE A 55 -14.60 21.21 -24.94
CA ILE A 55 -13.88 19.99 -24.59
C ILE A 55 -14.31 18.83 -25.50
N THR A 56 -13.32 18.29 -26.21
CA THR A 56 -13.47 17.16 -27.15
C THR A 56 -13.09 15.83 -26.49
N SER A 57 -13.41 14.72 -27.17
CA SER A 57 -13.00 13.39 -26.73
C SER A 57 -11.47 13.20 -26.70
N ALA A 58 -10.72 14.00 -27.48
CA ALA A 58 -9.26 14.00 -27.47
C ALA A 58 -8.71 14.59 -26.16
N LEU A 59 -9.21 15.75 -25.73
CA LEU A 59 -8.85 16.36 -24.45
C LEU A 59 -9.18 15.47 -23.26
N VAL A 60 -10.36 14.81 -23.28
CA VAL A 60 -10.72 13.83 -22.23
C VAL A 60 -9.75 12.65 -22.19
N ARG A 61 -9.27 12.15 -23.34
CA ARG A 61 -8.26 11.08 -23.35
C ARG A 61 -6.95 11.53 -22.72
N GLN A 62 -6.53 12.76 -23.01
CA GLN A 62 -5.32 13.33 -22.40
C GLN A 62 -5.47 13.47 -20.89
N ALA A 63 -6.56 14.09 -20.43
CA ALA A 63 -6.91 14.20 -19.02
C ALA A 63 -6.91 12.84 -18.31
N ALA A 64 -7.49 11.81 -18.95
CA ALA A 64 -7.51 10.46 -18.42
C ALA A 64 -6.10 9.87 -18.26
N ARG A 65 -5.18 10.11 -19.21
CA ARG A 65 -3.78 9.67 -19.08
C ARG A 65 -3.08 10.35 -17.90
N GLU A 66 -3.36 11.61 -17.64
CA GLU A 66 -2.78 12.32 -16.48
C GLU A 66 -3.31 11.78 -15.15
N VAL A 67 -4.63 11.55 -15.08
CA VAL A 67 -5.31 11.08 -13.86
C VAL A 67 -4.95 9.62 -13.55
N PHE A 68 -5.02 8.74 -14.54
CA PHE A 68 -4.80 7.30 -14.33
C PHE A 68 -3.33 6.89 -14.48
N GLY A 69 -2.54 7.62 -15.28
CA GLY A 69 -1.13 7.30 -15.56
C GLY A 69 -0.18 7.55 -14.39
N ARG A 70 -0.63 8.19 -13.30
CA ARG A 70 0.18 8.45 -12.09
C ARG A 70 -0.20 7.58 -10.90
N ARG A 71 -0.87 6.44 -11.09
CA ARG A 71 -0.99 5.46 -10.00
C ARG A 71 0.40 4.89 -9.68
N SER A 72 0.92 5.33 -8.54
CA SER A 72 2.28 5.15 -8.03
C SER A 72 2.80 3.71 -8.11
N ARG A 73 3.56 3.38 -9.17
CA ARG A 73 4.55 2.28 -9.16
C ARG A 73 5.75 2.60 -8.24
N ARG A 74 5.88 3.84 -7.77
CA ARG A 74 7.03 4.34 -7.01
C ARG A 74 7.19 3.59 -5.68
N GLY A 75 6.10 3.35 -4.95
CA GLY A 75 6.13 2.66 -3.67
C GLY A 75 6.69 1.24 -3.81
N TRP A 76 6.06 0.40 -4.63
CA TRP A 76 6.49 -1.00 -4.76
C TRP A 76 7.92 -1.13 -5.29
N VAL A 77 8.31 -0.29 -6.27
CA VAL A 77 9.69 -0.31 -6.83
C VAL A 77 10.74 0.04 -5.77
N THR A 78 10.47 1.03 -4.89
CA THR A 78 11.39 1.37 -3.80
C THR A 78 11.56 0.24 -2.79
N TRP A 79 10.48 -0.48 -2.46
CA TRP A 79 10.52 -1.61 -1.55
C TRP A 79 11.22 -2.83 -2.17
N THR A 80 11.02 -3.11 -3.46
CA THR A 80 11.75 -4.21 -4.13
C THR A 80 13.24 -3.94 -4.24
N ALA A 81 13.64 -2.68 -4.51
CA ALA A 81 15.04 -2.30 -4.59
C ALA A 81 15.75 -2.37 -3.22
N ALA A 82 15.07 -1.96 -2.16
CA ALA A 82 15.58 -2.10 -0.79
C ALA A 82 15.69 -3.59 -0.40
N ALA A 83 14.69 -4.40 -0.73
CA ALA A 83 14.70 -5.83 -0.45
C ALA A 83 15.84 -6.57 -1.18
N THR A 84 16.09 -6.25 -2.45
CA THR A 84 17.23 -6.84 -3.19
C THR A 84 18.58 -6.43 -2.61
N LEU A 85 18.76 -5.16 -2.21
CA LEU A 85 19.99 -4.71 -1.55
C LEU A 85 20.23 -5.41 -0.21
N ILE A 86 19.20 -5.56 0.61
CA ILE A 86 19.29 -6.28 1.89
C ILE A 86 19.61 -7.76 1.65
N LEU A 87 19.00 -8.40 0.65
CA LEU A 87 19.26 -9.79 0.34
C LEU A 87 20.71 -9.99 -0.11
N LEU A 88 21.22 -9.11 -0.98
CA LEU A 88 22.62 -9.14 -1.42
C LEU A 88 23.58 -8.96 -0.24
N ALA A 89 23.34 -7.96 0.61
CA ALA A 89 24.16 -7.72 1.81
C ALA A 89 24.13 -8.89 2.82
N ALA A 90 22.96 -9.53 2.99
CA ALA A 90 22.84 -10.71 3.83
C ALA A 90 23.60 -11.90 3.24
N THR A 91 23.49 -12.13 1.92
CA THR A 91 24.21 -13.23 1.25
C THR A 91 25.73 -13.05 1.32
N THR A 92 26.24 -11.84 1.06
CA THR A 92 27.67 -11.55 1.19
C THR A 92 28.15 -11.71 2.63
N LEU A 93 27.39 -11.25 3.62
CA LEU A 93 27.71 -11.43 5.04
C LEU A 93 27.70 -12.90 5.47
N THR A 94 26.73 -13.69 4.99
CA THR A 94 26.68 -15.13 5.30
C THR A 94 27.85 -15.89 4.70
N LEU A 95 28.23 -15.59 3.45
CA LEU A 95 29.40 -16.20 2.81
C LEU A 95 30.70 -15.81 3.51
N TRP A 96 30.81 -14.57 4.01
CA TRP A 96 31.98 -14.11 4.77
C TRP A 96 32.08 -14.76 6.16
N ARG A 97 30.94 -15.00 6.82
CA ARG A 97 30.86 -15.74 8.09
C ARG A 97 31.16 -17.23 7.94
N LEU A 98 30.89 -17.77 6.76
CA LEU A 98 31.19 -19.14 6.36
C LEU A 98 32.56 -19.18 5.67
N GLU A 99 33.60 -18.77 6.40
CA GLU A 99 34.99 -19.09 6.04
C GLU A 99 35.08 -20.60 5.73
N PRO A 100 35.48 -21.00 4.53
CA PRO A 100 35.49 -22.41 4.19
C PRO A 100 36.71 -23.02 4.89
N ALA A 101 36.43 -23.88 5.86
CA ALA A 101 37.38 -24.88 6.38
C ALA A 101 37.92 -25.84 5.27
N MET A 102 37.63 -25.55 4.00
CA MET A 102 38.02 -26.26 2.78
C MET A 102 39.54 -26.30 2.54
N TRP A 103 40.33 -25.43 3.17
CA TRP A 103 41.80 -25.44 3.01
C TRP A 103 42.58 -25.97 4.22
N ARG A 104 41.91 -26.47 5.27
CA ARG A 104 42.56 -27.19 6.39
C ARG A 104 42.43 -28.70 6.23
N SER A 105 42.99 -29.23 5.14
CA SER A 105 43.24 -30.67 5.02
C SER A 105 44.73 -30.91 5.19
N THR A 106 45.17 -31.09 6.44
CA THR A 106 46.44 -31.77 6.71
C THR A 106 46.14 -33.27 6.63
N PRO A 107 46.70 -34.04 5.68
CA PRO A 107 46.44 -35.47 5.62
C PRO A 107 47.15 -36.16 6.79
N ALA A 108 46.38 -36.68 7.74
CA ALA A 108 46.89 -37.51 8.83
C ALA A 108 47.03 -38.97 8.35
N PRO A 109 48.13 -39.68 8.66
CA PRO A 109 48.32 -41.06 8.24
C PRO A 109 47.35 -41.99 8.97
N ALA A 110 46.75 -42.92 8.23
CA ALA A 110 45.67 -43.78 8.70
C ALA A 110 46.17 -44.93 9.59
N PRO A 111 45.63 -45.10 10.82
CA PRO A 111 45.68 -46.36 11.53
C PRO A 111 44.45 -47.21 11.18
N ILE A 112 44.69 -48.46 10.76
CA ILE A 112 43.65 -49.45 10.44
C ILE A 112 42.99 -49.90 11.75
N GLY A 113 41.70 -49.59 11.90
CA GLY A 113 40.87 -49.95 13.05
C GLY A 113 39.49 -50.47 12.62
N ARG A 114 38.98 -51.45 13.37
CA ARG A 114 37.88 -52.40 13.07
C ARG A 114 36.51 -51.79 12.71
N PRO A 115 35.66 -52.53 11.98
CA PRO A 115 34.32 -52.07 11.61
C PRO A 115 33.44 -51.94 12.85
N VAL A 116 32.91 -50.74 13.08
CA VAL A 116 31.90 -50.48 14.11
C VAL A 116 30.58 -50.11 13.44
N MET A 117 29.56 -50.84 13.89
CA MET A 117 28.13 -50.88 13.58
C MET A 117 27.48 -49.56 13.12
N GLN A 118 26.66 -49.65 12.07
CA GLN A 118 25.81 -48.56 11.57
C GLN A 118 24.70 -48.18 12.58
N PRO A 119 24.50 -46.87 12.87
CA PRO A 119 23.41 -46.41 13.74
C PRO A 119 22.06 -46.27 13.03
N ASP A 120 21.03 -46.27 13.88
CA ASP A 120 19.61 -46.07 13.66
C ASP A 120 19.19 -44.95 12.68
N ALA A 121 17.99 -45.14 12.13
CA ALA A 121 17.29 -44.26 11.21
C ALA A 121 17.17 -42.81 11.74
N PRO A 122 17.29 -41.79 10.86
CA PRO A 122 17.29 -40.39 11.30
C PRO A 122 15.90 -39.92 11.73
N ALA A 123 15.86 -39.22 12.87
CA ALA A 123 14.70 -38.53 13.42
C ALA A 123 14.02 -37.58 12.40
N PRO A 124 12.69 -37.39 12.49
CA PRO A 124 11.97 -36.52 11.58
C PRO A 124 12.43 -35.07 11.70
N ARG A 125 12.73 -34.44 10.55
CA ARG A 125 13.20 -33.06 10.46
C ARG A 125 12.09 -32.09 10.90
N PRO A 126 12.43 -30.98 11.61
CA PRO A 126 11.44 -30.02 12.10
C PRO A 126 10.75 -29.32 10.92
N VAL A 127 9.44 -29.50 10.83
CA VAL A 127 8.59 -28.81 9.84
C VAL A 127 8.45 -27.35 10.27
N LYS A 128 8.81 -26.41 9.38
CA LYS A 128 8.58 -24.97 9.59
C LYS A 128 7.07 -24.69 9.55
N ILE A 129 6.44 -24.60 10.71
CA ILE A 129 5.01 -24.27 10.83
C ILE A 129 4.85 -22.77 10.53
N LYS A 130 4.19 -22.44 9.43
CA LYS A 130 3.75 -21.07 9.16
C LYS A 130 2.68 -20.70 10.19
N PRO A 131 2.75 -19.53 10.84
CA PRO A 131 1.76 -19.15 11.83
C PRO A 131 0.37 -19.09 11.18
N THR A 132 -0.60 -19.74 11.81
CA THR A 132 -1.99 -19.72 11.38
C THR A 132 -2.60 -18.34 11.62
N LEU A 133 -3.60 -17.97 10.82
CA LEU A 133 -4.32 -16.70 11.01
C LEU A 133 -4.88 -16.56 12.42
N ALA A 134 -5.40 -17.65 13.00
CA ALA A 134 -5.86 -17.68 14.38
C ALA A 134 -4.74 -17.35 15.37
N GLY A 135 -3.54 -17.92 15.19
CA GLY A 135 -2.38 -17.61 16.03
C GLY A 135 -1.87 -16.17 15.88
N LEU A 136 -2.06 -15.56 14.71
CA LEU A 136 -1.75 -14.14 14.51
C LEU A 136 -2.79 -13.24 15.18
N LEU A 137 -4.08 -13.55 15.05
CA LEU A 137 -5.15 -12.77 15.68
C LEU A 137 -5.09 -12.83 17.20
N ASP A 138 -4.78 -14.00 17.77
CA ASP A 138 -4.59 -14.16 19.21
C ASP A 138 -3.38 -13.37 19.72
N ARG A 139 -2.25 -13.43 18.99
CA ARG A 139 -1.04 -12.67 19.31
C ARG A 139 -1.27 -11.16 19.31
N TYR A 140 -2.07 -10.64 18.37
CA TYR A 140 -2.32 -9.20 18.18
C TYR A 140 -3.74 -8.79 18.62
N LYS A 141 -4.35 -9.54 19.54
CA LYS A 141 -5.72 -9.29 20.00
C LYS A 141 -5.90 -7.89 20.60
N SER A 142 -4.88 -7.36 21.27
CA SER A 142 -4.89 -6.00 21.83
C SER A 142 -4.80 -4.91 20.75
N GLU A 143 -4.04 -5.15 19.67
CA GLU A 143 -3.85 -4.20 18.57
C GLU A 143 -5.00 -4.18 17.55
N THR A 144 -5.82 -5.24 17.52
CA THR A 144 -6.97 -5.35 16.60
C THR A 144 -8.26 -4.75 17.15
N THR A 145 -8.19 -4.09 18.31
CA THR A 145 -9.34 -3.39 18.91
C THR A 145 -9.59 -2.05 18.23
N ARG A 146 -10.85 -1.59 18.25
CA ARG A 146 -11.24 -0.27 17.74
C ARG A 146 -10.49 0.85 18.47
N GLN A 147 -10.25 0.66 19.77
CA GLN A 147 -9.54 1.55 20.66
C GLN A 147 -8.07 1.71 20.25
N ALA A 148 -7.36 0.59 20.05
CA ALA A 148 -5.98 0.61 19.59
C ALA A 148 -5.85 1.28 18.21
N ALA A 149 -6.83 1.07 17.32
CA ALA A 149 -6.87 1.74 16.02
C ALA A 149 -6.98 3.27 16.14
N TYR A 150 -7.86 3.79 17.01
CA TYR A 150 -7.98 5.23 17.24
C TYR A 150 -6.73 5.84 17.88
N ALA A 151 -6.17 5.19 18.91
CA ALA A 151 -4.95 5.66 19.55
C ALA A 151 -3.77 5.77 18.58
N LYS A 152 -3.63 4.77 17.68
CA LYS A 152 -2.59 4.78 16.64
C LYS A 152 -2.82 5.89 15.61
N LEU A 153 -4.07 6.12 15.22
CA LEU A 153 -4.45 7.19 14.29
C LEU A 153 -4.15 8.59 14.88
N PHE A 154 -4.55 8.84 16.13
CA PHE A 154 -4.32 10.13 16.78
C PHE A 154 -2.83 10.41 16.99
N ASN A 155 -2.03 9.39 17.32
CA ASN A 155 -0.58 9.54 17.40
C ASN A 155 0.05 9.91 16.04
N LEU A 156 -0.44 9.35 14.93
CA LEU A 156 0.00 9.75 13.58
C LEU A 156 -0.37 11.20 13.23
N TRP A 157 -1.46 11.72 13.80
CA TRP A 157 -1.87 13.11 13.65
C TRP A 157 -1.26 14.03 14.70
N ASN A 158 -0.32 13.52 15.50
CA ASN A 158 0.35 14.26 16.57
C ASN A 158 -0.61 14.79 17.65
N LEU A 159 -1.76 14.13 17.83
CA LEU A 159 -2.76 14.39 18.88
C LEU A 159 -2.52 13.44 20.04
N ARG A 160 -1.43 13.66 20.78
CA ARG A 160 -0.95 12.74 21.83
C ARG A 160 -1.77 12.78 23.12
N ASP A 161 -2.57 13.83 23.28
CA ASP A 161 -3.39 14.08 24.46
C ASP A 161 -4.70 13.26 24.43
N ILE A 162 -4.97 12.57 23.32
CA ILE A 162 -6.17 11.75 23.12
C ILE A 162 -5.86 10.29 23.47
N HIS A 163 -6.49 9.78 24.53
CA HIS A 163 -6.38 8.38 24.94
C HIS A 163 -7.61 7.60 24.46
N GLY A 164 -7.37 6.53 23.70
CA GLY A 164 -8.42 5.69 23.13
C GLY A 164 -9.12 4.75 24.12
N ASP A 165 -8.79 4.82 25.41
CA ASP A 165 -9.26 3.92 26.44
C ASP A 165 -10.48 4.49 27.20
N PRO A 166 -11.65 3.80 27.18
CA PRO A 166 -12.83 4.24 27.92
C PRO A 166 -12.70 4.11 29.45
N ALA A 167 -11.70 3.39 29.97
CA ALA A 167 -11.45 3.31 31.42
C ALA A 167 -10.77 4.57 31.97
N SER A 168 -10.17 5.38 31.10
CA SER A 168 -9.40 6.59 31.45
C SER A 168 -10.12 7.91 31.08
N GLY A 169 -11.35 7.86 30.53
CA GLY A 169 -12.14 9.06 30.27
C GLY A 169 -13.24 8.92 29.19
N PRO A 170 -13.79 10.04 28.69
CA PRO A 170 -14.79 10.03 27.62
C PRO A 170 -14.25 9.30 26.38
N GLY A 171 -15.08 8.53 25.67
CA GLY A 171 -14.62 7.76 24.52
C GLY A 171 -13.91 8.58 23.43
N PRO A 172 -13.10 7.94 22.56
CA PRO A 172 -12.20 8.61 21.60
C PRO A 172 -12.89 9.63 20.68
N CYS A 173 -14.17 9.43 20.35
CA CYS A 173 -14.93 10.36 19.51
C CYS A 173 -15.28 11.68 20.23
N VAL A 174 -15.50 11.63 21.54
CA VAL A 174 -15.77 12.83 22.35
C VAL A 174 -14.49 13.66 22.49
N GLN A 175 -13.36 12.99 22.71
CA GLN A 175 -12.05 13.66 22.75
C GLN A 175 -11.67 14.23 21.37
N ALA A 176 -11.94 13.50 20.28
CA ALA A 176 -11.70 13.99 18.91
C ALA A 176 -12.47 15.29 18.61
N ALA A 177 -13.68 15.45 19.15
CA ALA A 177 -14.50 16.66 18.97
C ALA A 177 -13.84 17.92 19.56
N GLN A 178 -13.03 17.78 20.61
CA GLN A 178 -12.27 18.90 21.20
C GLN A 178 -11.20 19.45 20.23
N HIS A 179 -10.76 18.62 19.29
CA HIS A 179 -9.82 18.99 18.23
C HIS A 179 -10.51 19.29 16.89
N GLY A 180 -11.84 19.48 16.88
CA GLY A 180 -12.61 19.75 15.66
C GLY A 180 -12.76 18.55 14.72
N LEU A 181 -12.55 17.33 15.23
CA LEU A 181 -12.68 16.08 14.48
C LEU A 181 -13.99 15.36 14.86
N SER A 182 -14.61 14.69 13.90
CA SER A 182 -15.82 13.90 14.12
C SER A 182 -15.64 12.45 13.68
N CYS A 183 -16.09 11.50 14.51
CA CYS A 183 -16.24 10.10 14.08
C CYS A 183 -17.40 9.96 13.08
N LEU A 184 -17.26 9.04 12.13
CA LEU A 184 -18.30 8.60 11.20
C LEU A 184 -19.00 7.34 11.71
#